data_AF-A0A1I2C7G8-F1
#
_entry.id   AF-A0A1I2C7G8-F1
#
_cell.length_a   1.000
_cell.length_b   1.000
_cell.length_c   1.000
_cell.angle_alpha   90.00
_cell.angle_beta   90.00
_cell.angle_gamma   90.00
#
_symmetry.space_group_name_H-M   'P 1'
#
loop_
_entity.id
_entity.type
_entity.pdbx_description
1 polymer ?
#
loop_
_entity_poly.entity_id
_entity_poly.type
_entity_poly.pdbx_seq_one_letter_code
_entity_poly.pdbx_strand_id
1 'polypeptide(L)' 'MAKDALSSLAGNRMGQLKSEIADLKAQLRKEFEPDKIAELKKLIREKETYYNILADRRRAGF' A
#
# COMPACT_ATOMS: atom_id res chain seq x y z
N MET A 1 -8.55 -24.52 -5.90
CA MET A 1 -7.88 -24.19 -7.18
C MET A 1 -7.96 -22.69 -7.50
N ALA A 2 -9.11 -22.10 -7.88
CA ALA A 2 -9.16 -20.66 -8.23
C ALA A 2 -9.02 -19.69 -7.02
N LYS A 3 -9.59 -20.03 -5.86
CA LYS A 3 -9.49 -19.22 -4.63
C LYS A 3 -8.06 -19.11 -4.10
N ASP A 4 -7.28 -20.18 -4.22
CA ASP A 4 -5.90 -20.24 -3.72
C ASP A 4 -4.95 -19.35 -4.53
N ALA A 5 -5.15 -19.29 -5.86
CA ALA A 5 -4.38 -18.43 -6.75
C ALA A 5 -4.66 -16.93 -6.51
N LEU A 6 -5.94 -16.56 -6.34
CA LEU A 6 -6.34 -15.18 -6.03
C LEU A 6 -5.82 -14.73 -4.66
N SER A 7 -5.87 -15.61 -3.65
CA SER A 7 -5.32 -15.37 -2.31
C SER A 7 -3.80 -15.16 -2.34
N SER A 8 -3.07 -15.95 -3.12
CA SER A 8 -1.61 -15.82 -3.30
C SER A 8 -1.22 -14.51 -4.00
N LEU A 9 -1.95 -14.14 -5.07
CA LEU A 9 -1.74 -12.87 -5.77
C LEU A 9 -2.08 -11.66 -4.89
N ALA A 10 -3.17 -11.71 -4.12
CA ALA A 10 -3.54 -10.67 -3.17
C ALA A 10 -2.53 -10.51 -2.03
N GLY A 11 -2.00 -11.63 -1.50
CA GLY A 11 -0.92 -11.64 -0.51
C GLY A 11 0.37 -11.00 -1.04
N ASN A 12 0.76 -11.32 -2.27
CA ASN A 12 1.90 -10.72 -2.95
C ASN A 12 1.70 -9.20 -3.12
N ARG A 13 0.50 -8.77 -3.54
CA ARG A 13 0.17 -7.35 -3.73
C ARG A 13 0.17 -6.56 -2.42
N MET A 14 -0.37 -7.11 -1.33
CA MET A 14 -0.33 -6.48 -0.02
C MET A 14 1.10 -6.32 0.52
N GLY A 15 1.96 -7.31 0.28
CA GLY A 15 3.39 -7.24 0.63
C GLY A 15 4.11 -6.12 -0.11
N GLN A 16 3.89 -6.02 -1.44
CA GLN A 16 4.43 -4.95 -2.27
C GLN A 16 4.00 -3.57 -1.78
N LEU A 17 2.70 -3.37 -1.54
CA LEU A 17 2.18 -2.10 -1.01
C LEU A 17 2.82 -1.71 0.31
N LYS A 18 3.03 -2.67 1.22
CA LYS A 18 3.66 -2.40 2.51
C LYS A 18 5.11 -1.92 2.34
N SER A 19 5.87 -2.51 1.41
CA SER A 19 7.22 -2.06 1.07
C SER A 19 7.20 -0.65 0.47
N GLU A 20 6.37 -0.43 -0.55
CA GLU A 20 6.25 0.87 -1.22
C GLU A 20 5.87 2.00 -0.23
N ILE A 21 4.92 1.74 0.67
CA ILE A 21 4.54 2.70 1.72
C ILE A 21 5.71 3.00 2.65
N ALA A 22 6.50 1.99 3.02
CA ALA A 22 7.67 2.17 3.89
C ALA A 22 8.74 3.03 3.21
N ASP A 23 9.01 2.77 1.93
CA ASP A 23 9.97 3.52 1.11
C ASP A 23 9.53 4.98 0.94
N LEU A 24 8.25 5.22 0.62
CA LEU A 24 7.70 6.57 0.52
C LEU A 24 7.74 7.32 1.86
N LYS A 25 7.46 6.65 2.97
CA LYS A 25 7.62 7.24 4.31
C LYS A 25 9.09 7.57 4.61
N ALA A 26 10.03 6.76 4.14
CA ALA A 26 11.46 7.04 4.27
C ALA A 26 11.89 8.23 3.42
N GLN A 27 11.37 8.36 2.20
CA GLN A 27 11.59 9.52 1.34
C GLN A 27 11.01 10.79 1.96
N LEU A 28 9.77 10.74 2.46
CA LEU A 28 9.10 11.87 3.10
C LEU A 28 9.88 12.42 4.30
N ARG A 29 10.56 11.56 5.07
CA ARG A 29 11.40 12.00 6.21
C ARG A 29 12.63 12.80 5.81
N LYS A 30 13.05 12.73 4.54
CA LYS A 30 14.25 13.37 4.01
C LYS A 30 13.94 14.49 3.01
N GLU A 31 12.66 14.73 2.71
CA GLU A 31 12.22 15.74 1.76
C GLU A 31 11.98 17.07 2.48
N PHE A 32 12.35 18.17 1.83
CA PHE A 32 12.24 19.52 2.37
C PHE A 32 11.40 20.44 1.47
N GLU A 33 11.15 20.04 0.21
CA GLU A 33 10.32 20.78 -0.71
C GLU A 33 8.83 20.62 -0.36
N PRO A 34 8.10 21.70 -0.01
CA PRO A 34 6.72 21.63 0.45
C PRO A 34 5.76 20.93 -0.53
N ASP A 35 5.92 21.19 -1.83
CA ASP A 35 5.09 20.59 -2.87
C ASP A 35 5.34 19.09 -2.97
N LYS A 36 6.61 18.66 -2.94
CA LYS A 36 6.97 17.24 -2.95
C LYS A 36 6.50 16.52 -1.67
N ILE A 37 6.57 17.19 -0.52
CA ILE A 37 6.00 16.68 0.74
C ILE A 37 4.50 16.44 0.60
N ALA A 38 3.77 17.38 0.00
CA ALA A 38 2.33 17.26 -0.20
C ALA A 38 2.00 16.09 -1.15
N GLU A 39 2.72 15.95 -2.25
CA GLU A 39 2.59 14.84 -3.20
C GLU A 39 2.89 13.49 -2.55
N LEU A 40 3.99 13.37 -1.81
CA LEU A 40 4.36 12.14 -1.10
C LEU A 40 3.29 11.74 -0.09
N LYS A 41 2.77 12.70 0.69
CA LYS A 41 1.68 12.45 1.64
C LYS A 41 0.41 11.97 0.94
N LYS A 42 0.06 12.55 -0.20
CA LYS A 42 -1.08 12.12 -1.02
C LYS A 42 -0.89 10.68 -1.50
N LEU A 43 0.27 10.37 -2.08
CA LEU A 43 0.58 9.04 -2.61
C LEU A 43 0.59 7.97 -1.51
N ILE A 44 1.15 8.28 -0.33
CA ILE A 44 1.12 7.38 0.83
C ILE A 44 -0.33 7.06 1.22
N ARG A 45 -1.19 8.08 1.34
CA ARG A 45 -2.61 7.88 1.70
C ARG A 45 -3.37 7.03 0.69
N GLU A 46 -3.13 7.23 -0.60
CA GLU A 46 -3.75 6.43 -1.67
C GLU A 46 -3.34 4.96 -1.56
N LYS A 47 -2.05 4.68 -1.35
CA LYS A 47 -1.55 3.31 -1.17
C LYS A 47 -2.04 2.67 0.13
N GLU A 48 -2.09 3.42 1.23
CA GLU A 48 -2.67 2.95 2.51
C GLU A 48 -4.15 2.60 2.35
N THR A 49 -4.91 3.42 1.62
CA THR A 49 -6.33 3.15 1.32
C THR A 49 -6.47 1.85 0.53
N TYR A 50 -5.66 1.66 -0.51
CA TYR A 50 -5.72 0.43 -1.31
C TYR A 50 -5.30 -0.81 -0.51
N TYR A 51 -4.26 -0.70 0.33
CA TYR A 51 -3.88 -1.77 1.25
C TYR A 51 -5.02 -2.14 2.19
N ASN A 52 -5.70 -1.15 2.78
CA ASN A 52 -6.81 -1.38 3.69
C ASN A 52 -7.99 -2.07 3.00
N ILE A 53 -8.34 -1.68 1.77
CA ILE A 53 -9.37 -2.35 0.98
C ILE A 53 -9.01 -3.83 0.74
N LEU A 54 -7.75 -4.13 0.39
CA LEU A 54 -7.31 -5.51 0.20
C LEU A 54 -7.31 -6.30 1.52
N ALA A 55 -6.89 -5.67 2.62
CA ALA A 55 -6.91 -6.27 3.94
C ALA A 55 -8.33 -6.60 4.40
N ASP A 56 -9.28 -5.69 4.17
CA ASP A 56 -10.69 -5.89 4.53
C ASP A 56 -11.33 -6.99 3.68
N ARG A 57 -11.04 -7.06 2.38
CA ARG A 57 -11.48 -8.17 1.52
C ARG A 57 -10.96 -9.51 2.03
N ARG A 58 -9.68 -9.57 2.41
CA ARG A 58 -9.08 -10.78 2.99
C ARG A 58 -9.72 -11.17 4.32
N ARG A 59 -10.02 -10.21 5.19
CA ARG A 59 -10.71 -10.46 6.48
C ARG A 59 -12.13 -10.99 6.28
N ALA A 60 -12.84 -10.47 5.29
CA ALA A 60 -14.18 -10.91 4.94
C ALA A 60 -14.20 -12.27 4.20
N GLY A 61 -13.05 -12.89 3.97
CA GLY A 61 -12.94 -14.24 3.39
C GLY A 61 -13.16 -14.32 1.89
N PHE A 62 -12.99 -13.20 1.18
CA PHE A 62 -13.03 -13.13 -0.29
C PHE A 62 -11.71 -13.54 -0.93
#